data_AF-A4RZW3-F1
#
_entry.id   AF-A4RZW3-F1
#
_cell.length_a   1.000
_cell.length_b   1.000
_cell.length_c   1.000
_cell.angle_alpha   90.00
_cell.angle_beta   90.00
_cell.angle_gamma   90.00
#
_symmetry.space_group_name_H-M   'P 1'
#
loop_
_entity.id
_entity.type
_entity.pdbx_description
1 polymer ?
#
loop_
_entity_poly.entity_id
_entity_poly.type
_entity_poly.pdbx_seq_one_letter_code
_entity_poly.pdbx_strand_id
1 'polypeptide(L)'
;MKTASDRAEREAVELVMCLRQRGVVKAFGAAHNVPKRDYALAELRLNNIEAEKLLAPTESTIKGIRDNFTRLLGVAYVAGLYFLHPTFAQGAGVAAFAAFCATYDQIAFGGGVSALALDTVAQSTSKEYVTRLRRHEAAHFLTAYLIGILPKGYTLSSMDAFKTYGAFNIQAGCAFCDGEFQREVQKGKITSTSLGRFACVAMAGICMEYILFGFAEGGLSDVQQLDGLLRALAFTQKKSDSEVRWAVLNTTSLLRRHLGLTEKLADYMARGASVGECVALIEKEVETAEFV
;
A
#
# COMPACT_ATOMS: atom_id res chain seq x y z
N MET A 1 -22.47 -5.12 -14.29
CA MET A 1 -21.63 -5.25 -13.08
C MET A 1 -20.93 -3.95 -12.69
N LYS A 2 -20.16 -3.28 -13.57
CA LYS A 2 -19.44 -2.03 -13.24
C LYS A 2 -20.34 -0.91 -12.67
N THR A 3 -21.49 -0.69 -13.29
CA THR A 3 -22.48 0.32 -12.88
C THR A 3 -23.14 0.08 -11.51
N ALA A 4 -23.19 -1.18 -11.04
CA ALA A 4 -23.75 -1.53 -9.74
C ALA A 4 -22.71 -1.32 -8.62
N SER A 5 -21.45 -1.70 -8.86
CA SER A 5 -20.34 -1.41 -7.93
C SER A 5 -20.15 0.11 -7.75
N ASP A 6 -20.15 0.87 -8.84
CA ASP A 6 -20.00 2.32 -8.80
C ASP A 6 -21.17 3.03 -8.08
N ARG A 7 -22.34 2.40 -8.05
CA ARG A 7 -23.51 2.91 -7.31
C ARG A 7 -23.33 2.64 -5.81
N ALA A 8 -22.99 1.40 -5.44
CA ALA A 8 -22.77 1.03 -4.05
C ALA A 8 -21.66 1.86 -3.38
N GLU A 9 -20.56 2.14 -4.10
CA GLU A 9 -19.50 3.01 -3.60
C GLU A 9 -19.99 4.44 -3.33
N ARG A 10 -20.80 4.99 -4.23
CA ARG A 10 -21.40 6.33 -4.04
C ARG A 10 -22.34 6.36 -2.84
N GLU A 11 -23.23 5.38 -2.74
CA GLU A 11 -24.16 5.25 -1.61
C GLU A 11 -23.42 5.10 -0.28
N ALA A 12 -22.32 4.33 -0.24
CA ALA A 12 -21.50 4.18 0.96
C ALA A 12 -20.84 5.51 1.39
N VAL A 13 -20.29 6.27 0.45
CA VAL A 13 -19.71 7.59 0.74
C VAL A 13 -20.79 8.56 1.21
N GLU A 14 -21.95 8.60 0.55
CA GLU A 14 -23.09 9.45 0.95
C GLU A 14 -23.58 9.12 2.37
N LEU A 15 -23.64 7.84 2.72
CA LEU A 15 -24.03 7.38 4.05
C LEU A 15 -23.05 7.88 5.12
N VAL A 16 -21.74 7.72 4.92
CA VAL A 16 -20.72 8.18 5.87
C VAL A 16 -20.74 9.71 6.00
N MET A 17 -20.95 10.44 4.90
CA MET A 17 -21.11 11.90 4.94
C MET A 17 -22.36 12.30 5.74
N CYS A 18 -23.48 11.58 5.60
CA CYS A 18 -24.69 11.82 6.38
C CYS A 18 -24.46 11.54 7.88
N LEU A 19 -23.77 10.45 8.22
CA LEU A 19 -23.41 10.13 9.60
C LEU A 19 -22.49 11.19 10.22
N ARG A 20 -21.56 11.74 9.43
CA ARG A 20 -20.71 12.86 9.84
C ARG A 20 -21.51 14.13 10.11
N GLN A 21 -22.44 14.48 9.22
CA GLN A 21 -23.32 15.64 9.42
C GLN A 21 -24.19 15.50 10.68
N ARG A 22 -24.57 14.28 11.04
CA ARG A 22 -25.32 13.97 12.26
C ARG A 22 -24.46 13.87 13.52
N GLY A 23 -23.13 14.00 13.40
CA GLY A 23 -22.19 13.90 14.53
C GLY A 23 -21.98 12.48 15.07
N VAL A 24 -22.46 11.45 14.35
CA VAL A 24 -22.27 10.03 14.72
C VAL A 24 -20.83 9.58 14.41
N VAL A 25 -20.25 10.14 13.35
CA VAL A 25 -18.90 9.87 12.87
C VAL A 25 -18.13 11.20 12.96
N LYS A 26 -17.03 11.22 13.71
CA LYS A 26 -16.24 12.43 13.98
C LYS A 26 -14.90 12.40 13.28
N ALA A 27 -14.26 11.23 13.15
CA ALA A 27 -12.89 11.13 12.64
C ALA A 27 -12.81 11.19 11.11
N PHE A 28 -13.85 10.74 10.40
CA PHE A 28 -13.86 10.74 8.93
C PHE A 28 -13.65 12.14 8.33
N GLY A 29 -12.53 12.32 7.61
CA GLY A 29 -12.19 13.60 6.99
C GLY A 29 -11.95 14.74 7.99
N ALA A 30 -11.64 14.44 9.25
CA ALA A 30 -11.36 15.41 10.31
C ALA A 30 -9.86 15.55 10.63
N ALA A 31 -8.97 14.99 9.80
CA ALA A 31 -7.52 15.15 9.95
C ALA A 31 -7.12 16.63 10.07
N HIS A 32 -6.45 16.98 11.15
CA HIS A 32 -5.75 18.27 11.26
C HIS A 32 -4.50 18.21 10.38
N ASN A 33 -4.60 18.76 9.17
CA ASN A 33 -3.53 18.72 8.18
C ASN A 33 -2.55 19.89 8.36
N VAL A 34 -1.28 19.65 8.01
CA VAL A 34 -0.25 20.67 7.92
C VAL A 34 -0.61 21.66 6.79
N PRO A 35 -0.46 22.98 6.99
CA PRO A 35 -0.80 23.98 5.98
C PRO A 35 -0.11 23.71 4.63
N LYS A 36 -0.87 23.78 3.54
CA LYS A 36 -0.35 23.53 2.19
C LYS A 36 0.49 24.72 1.72
N ARG A 37 1.80 24.52 1.62
CA ARG A 37 2.80 25.47 1.09
C ARG A 37 4.02 24.69 0.57
N ASP A 38 4.92 25.40 -0.09
CA ASP A 38 6.19 24.82 -0.51
C ASP A 38 7.12 24.66 0.69
N TYR A 39 7.43 23.42 1.06
CA TYR A 39 8.37 23.09 2.15
C TYR A 39 9.76 22.77 1.59
N ALA A 40 10.80 23.24 2.26
CA ALA A 40 12.19 22.88 1.95
C ALA A 40 12.59 21.52 2.58
N LEU A 41 13.63 20.88 2.04
CA LEU A 41 14.21 19.67 2.65
C LEU A 41 14.72 19.92 4.07
N ALA A 42 15.22 21.13 4.36
CA ALA A 42 15.63 21.51 5.71
C ALA A 42 14.46 21.47 6.71
N GLU A 43 13.26 21.85 6.29
CA GLU A 43 12.06 21.81 7.15
C GLU A 43 11.63 20.37 7.46
N LEU A 44 11.78 19.45 6.50
CA LEU A 44 11.59 18.02 6.77
C LEU A 44 12.59 17.50 7.80
N ARG A 45 13.87 17.85 7.66
CA ARG A 45 14.91 17.46 8.61
C ARG A 45 14.67 18.04 10.00
N LEU A 46 14.19 19.28 10.10
CA LEU A 46 13.77 19.89 11.38
C LEU A 46 12.63 19.12 12.06
N ASN A 47 11.79 18.42 11.29
CA ASN A 47 10.74 17.55 11.78
C ASN A 47 11.19 16.09 11.96
N ASN A 48 12.51 15.82 11.99
CA ASN A 48 13.07 14.47 12.04
C ASN A 48 12.55 13.58 10.90
N ILE A 49 12.57 14.10 9.67
CA ILE A 49 12.24 13.36 8.45
C ILE A 49 13.43 13.45 7.50
N GLU A 50 14.11 12.32 7.34
CA GLU A 50 15.20 12.15 6.37
C GLU A 50 14.60 11.66 5.05
N ALA A 51 14.43 12.59 4.10
CA ALA A 51 13.80 12.30 2.81
C ALA A 51 14.51 11.16 2.04
N GLU A 52 15.83 11.04 2.20
CA GLU A 52 16.65 10.01 1.55
C GLU A 52 16.29 8.60 2.03
N LYS A 53 16.05 8.42 3.34
CA LYS A 53 15.67 7.12 3.93
C LYS A 53 14.19 6.77 3.70
N LEU A 54 13.40 7.77 3.34
CA LEU A 54 11.96 7.65 3.13
C LEU A 54 11.62 7.40 1.65
N LEU A 55 12.33 8.07 0.72
CA LEU A 55 12.02 8.05 -0.71
C LEU A 55 12.91 7.10 -1.53
N ALA A 56 13.93 6.48 -0.92
CA ALA A 56 14.75 5.45 -1.54
C ALA A 56 14.59 4.11 -0.79
N PRO A 57 13.48 3.39 -1.00
CA PRO A 57 13.26 2.13 -0.30
C PRO A 57 14.32 1.09 -0.67
N THR A 58 14.90 0.42 0.32
CA THR A 58 16.08 -0.44 0.12
C THR A 58 15.75 -1.87 -0.30
N GLU A 59 14.46 -2.25 -0.38
CA GLU A 59 13.94 -3.61 -0.67
C GLU A 59 14.75 -4.77 -0.04
N SER A 60 15.43 -4.55 1.09
CA SER A 60 16.45 -5.47 1.60
C SER A 60 15.84 -6.81 2.03
N THR A 61 14.73 -6.77 2.76
CA THR A 61 14.02 -7.97 3.23
C THR A 61 13.50 -8.82 2.06
N ILE A 62 12.79 -8.21 1.10
CA ILE A 62 12.22 -8.93 -0.04
C ILE A 62 13.32 -9.48 -0.93
N LYS A 63 14.40 -8.73 -1.17
CA LYS A 63 15.54 -9.17 -1.95
C LYS A 63 16.22 -10.39 -1.30
N GLY A 64 16.45 -10.36 0.01
CA GLY A 64 17.00 -11.50 0.73
C GLY A 64 16.13 -12.77 0.61
N ILE A 65 14.81 -12.62 0.71
CA ILE A 65 13.86 -13.74 0.53
C ILE A 65 13.90 -14.25 -0.90
N ARG A 66 13.91 -13.37 -1.90
CA ARG A 66 13.98 -13.71 -3.32
C ARG A 66 15.27 -14.46 -3.67
N ASP A 67 16.41 -14.01 -3.15
CA ASP A 67 17.71 -14.64 -3.35
C ASP A 67 17.72 -16.05 -2.73
N ASN A 68 17.20 -16.21 -1.51
CA ASN A 68 17.11 -17.50 -0.85
C ASN A 68 16.15 -18.45 -1.58
N PHE A 69 15.01 -17.96 -2.05
CA PHE A 69 14.06 -18.74 -2.84
C PHE A 69 14.70 -19.22 -4.16
N THR A 70 15.40 -18.34 -4.85
CA THR A 70 16.11 -18.68 -6.10
C THR A 70 17.21 -19.71 -5.86
N ARG A 71 17.99 -19.56 -4.78
CA ARG A 71 19.01 -20.54 -4.38
C ARG A 71 18.39 -21.90 -4.06
N LEU A 72 17.28 -21.93 -3.32
CA LEU A 72 16.57 -23.18 -2.99
C LEU A 72 16.09 -23.90 -4.25
N LEU A 73 15.51 -23.18 -5.22
CA LEU A 73 15.13 -23.76 -6.51
C LEU A 73 16.33 -24.33 -7.26
N GLY A 74 17.46 -23.62 -7.28
CA GLY A 74 18.70 -24.08 -7.89
C GLY A 74 19.26 -25.35 -7.24
N VAL A 75 19.30 -25.38 -5.90
CA VAL A 75 19.74 -26.56 -5.13
C VAL A 75 18.80 -27.74 -5.36
N ALA A 76 17.49 -27.52 -5.33
CA ALA A 76 16.49 -28.57 -5.59
C ALA A 76 16.63 -29.15 -7.01
N TYR A 77 16.88 -28.30 -8.01
CA TYR A 77 17.13 -28.72 -9.38
C TYR A 77 18.39 -29.59 -9.48
N VAL A 78 19.52 -29.13 -8.92
CA VAL A 78 20.79 -29.91 -8.92
C VAL A 78 20.65 -31.22 -8.15
N ALA A 79 19.99 -31.21 -6.99
CA ALA A 79 19.71 -32.43 -6.24
C ALA A 79 18.83 -33.39 -7.04
N GLY A 80 17.80 -32.89 -7.74
CA GLY A 80 16.97 -33.68 -8.64
C GLY A 80 17.78 -34.34 -9.76
N LEU A 81 18.71 -33.61 -10.38
CA LEU A 81 19.64 -34.17 -11.37
C LEU A 81 20.53 -35.28 -10.75
N TYR A 82 20.96 -35.09 -9.51
CA TYR A 82 21.81 -36.06 -8.82
C TYR A 82 21.05 -37.34 -8.41
N PHE A 83 19.87 -37.23 -7.81
CA PHE A 83 19.13 -38.37 -7.28
C PHE A 83 18.34 -39.15 -8.33
N LEU A 84 17.79 -38.47 -9.34
CA LEU A 84 16.94 -39.10 -10.35
C LEU A 84 17.73 -39.55 -11.59
N HIS A 85 19.01 -39.17 -11.68
CA HIS A 85 19.89 -39.42 -12.82
C HIS A 85 19.19 -39.26 -14.18
N PRO A 86 18.50 -38.13 -14.44
CA PRO A 86 17.82 -37.94 -15.70
C PRO A 86 18.82 -37.83 -16.86
N THR A 87 18.38 -38.21 -18.05
CA THR A 87 19.17 -37.96 -19.26
C THR A 87 19.37 -36.45 -19.45
N PHE A 88 20.45 -36.06 -20.15
CA PHE A 88 20.71 -34.65 -20.46
C PHE A 88 19.50 -33.95 -21.10
N ALA A 89 18.82 -34.63 -22.04
CA ALA A 89 17.63 -34.13 -22.70
C ALA A 89 16.46 -33.88 -21.73
N GLN A 90 16.27 -34.74 -20.73
CA GLN A 90 15.22 -34.57 -19.71
C GLN A 90 15.55 -33.42 -18.76
N GLY A 91 16.80 -33.32 -18.28
CA GLY A 91 17.23 -32.19 -17.45
C GLY A 91 17.11 -30.84 -18.18
N ALA A 92 17.64 -30.77 -19.39
CA ALA A 92 17.52 -29.58 -20.25
C ALA A 92 16.06 -29.25 -20.57
N GLY A 93 15.22 -30.26 -20.80
CA GLY A 93 13.78 -30.10 -21.03
C GLY A 93 13.05 -29.48 -19.85
N VAL A 94 13.34 -29.92 -18.61
CA VAL A 94 12.76 -29.33 -17.39
C VAL A 94 13.19 -27.88 -17.22
N ALA A 95 14.47 -27.56 -17.43
CA ALA A 95 14.96 -26.19 -17.35
C ALA A 95 14.32 -25.28 -18.42
N ALA A 96 14.23 -25.76 -19.66
CA ALA A 96 13.58 -25.02 -20.75
C ALA A 96 12.08 -24.80 -20.48
N PHE A 97 11.39 -25.80 -19.94
CA PHE A 97 9.99 -25.68 -19.55
C PHE A 97 9.79 -24.70 -18.40
N ALA A 98 10.64 -24.74 -17.36
CA ALA A 98 10.59 -23.78 -16.27
C ALA A 98 10.82 -22.33 -16.75
N ALA A 99 11.79 -22.12 -17.66
CA ALA A 99 12.03 -20.83 -18.29
C ALA A 99 10.85 -20.36 -19.15
N PHE A 100 10.21 -21.29 -19.87
CA PHE A 100 8.99 -21.01 -20.61
C PHE A 100 7.85 -20.60 -19.68
N CYS A 101 7.61 -21.33 -18.59
CA CYS A 101 6.60 -20.97 -17.59
C CYS A 101 6.85 -19.59 -16.97
N ALA A 102 8.10 -19.28 -16.61
CA ALA A 102 8.46 -17.97 -16.07
C ALA A 102 8.19 -16.84 -17.10
N THR A 103 8.54 -17.07 -18.36
CA THR A 103 8.27 -16.10 -19.44
C THR A 103 6.78 -15.96 -19.71
N TYR A 104 6.05 -17.08 -19.69
CA TYR A 104 4.61 -17.11 -19.84
C TYR A 104 3.91 -16.35 -18.71
N ASP A 105 4.35 -16.51 -17.46
CA ASP A 105 3.84 -15.74 -16.31
C ASP A 105 4.02 -14.22 -16.51
N GLN A 106 5.20 -13.80 -17.01
CA GLN A 106 5.44 -12.38 -17.33
C GLN A 106 4.48 -11.84 -18.40
N ILE A 107 4.20 -12.63 -19.45
CA ILE A 107 3.36 -12.19 -20.58
C ILE A 107 1.87 -12.29 -20.25
N ALA A 108 1.43 -13.42 -19.68
CA ALA A 108 0.02 -13.73 -19.45
C ALA A 108 -0.53 -13.12 -18.16
N PHE A 109 0.29 -13.01 -17.12
CA PHE A 109 -0.13 -12.57 -15.79
C PHE A 109 0.71 -11.40 -15.24
N GLY A 110 1.60 -10.80 -16.03
CA GLY A 110 2.45 -9.70 -15.58
C GLY A 110 3.45 -10.09 -14.47
N GLY A 111 3.80 -11.38 -14.37
CA GLY A 111 4.64 -11.91 -13.29
C GLY A 111 3.88 -12.21 -11.99
N GLY A 112 2.55 -12.19 -12.05
CA GLY A 112 1.67 -12.33 -10.90
C GLY A 112 1.76 -13.66 -10.16
N VAL A 113 1.96 -14.79 -10.87
CA VAL A 113 2.09 -16.10 -10.23
C VAL A 113 3.40 -16.18 -9.44
N SER A 114 4.49 -15.68 -10.03
CA SER A 114 5.79 -15.62 -9.36
C SER A 114 5.76 -14.67 -8.14
N ALA A 115 5.07 -13.52 -8.26
CA ALA A 115 4.89 -12.59 -7.16
C ALA A 115 4.07 -13.18 -6.02
N LEU A 116 2.97 -13.89 -6.33
CA LEU A 116 2.14 -14.60 -5.37
C LEU A 116 2.94 -15.68 -4.62
N ALA A 117 3.75 -16.47 -5.33
CA ALA A 117 4.59 -17.49 -4.73
C ALA A 117 5.64 -16.86 -3.79
N LEU A 118 6.31 -15.80 -4.24
CA LEU A 118 7.30 -15.08 -3.44
C LEU A 118 6.68 -14.48 -2.18
N ASP A 119 5.54 -13.81 -2.29
CA ASP A 119 4.82 -13.25 -1.13
C ASP A 119 4.35 -14.37 -0.17
N THR A 120 3.81 -15.47 -0.68
CA THR A 120 3.42 -16.62 0.16
C THR A 120 4.61 -17.15 0.98
N VAL A 121 5.78 -17.30 0.34
CA VAL A 121 7.02 -17.68 1.03
C VAL A 121 7.43 -16.63 2.04
N ALA A 122 7.40 -15.34 1.68
CA ALA A 122 7.77 -14.24 2.57
C ALA A 122 6.88 -14.20 3.81
N GLN A 123 5.57 -14.42 3.67
CA GLN A 123 4.64 -14.45 4.79
C GLN A 123 4.82 -15.65 5.71
N SER A 124 5.22 -16.79 5.15
CA SER A 124 5.49 -18.00 5.94
C SER A 124 6.83 -17.97 6.67
N THR A 125 7.84 -17.28 6.11
CA THR A 125 9.23 -17.36 6.59
C THR A 125 9.68 -16.12 7.36
N SER A 126 9.09 -14.94 7.12
CA SER A 126 9.54 -13.67 7.72
C SER A 126 8.45 -12.98 8.53
N LYS A 127 8.56 -13.04 9.87
CA LYS A 127 7.71 -12.26 10.78
C LYS A 127 7.90 -10.75 10.61
N GLU A 128 9.12 -10.34 10.29
CA GLU A 128 9.45 -8.93 10.05
C GLU A 128 8.70 -8.40 8.83
N TYR A 129 8.72 -9.13 7.71
CA TYR A 129 7.98 -8.77 6.50
C TYR A 129 6.48 -8.63 6.77
N VAL A 130 5.88 -9.62 7.43
CA VAL A 130 4.45 -9.60 7.79
C VAL A 130 4.11 -8.42 8.69
N THR A 131 4.97 -8.12 9.66
CA THR A 131 4.76 -7.00 10.59
C THR A 131 4.86 -5.65 9.86
N ARG A 132 5.84 -5.50 8.97
CA ARG A 132 6.01 -4.31 8.12
C ARG A 132 4.77 -4.11 7.24
N LEU A 133 4.37 -5.14 6.50
CA LEU A 133 3.21 -5.10 5.58
C LEU A 133 1.91 -4.75 6.31
N ARG A 134 1.62 -5.36 7.45
CA ARG A 134 0.38 -5.07 8.22
C ARG A 134 0.30 -3.62 8.65
N ARG A 135 1.41 -3.06 9.14
CA ARG A 135 1.47 -1.67 9.58
C ARG A 135 1.47 -0.70 8.39
N HIS A 136 2.06 -1.10 7.26
CA HIS A 136 2.01 -0.37 6.00
C HIS A 136 0.56 -0.21 5.52
N GLU A 137 -0.19 -1.32 5.44
CA GLU A 137 -1.59 -1.29 5.01
C GLU A 137 -2.51 -0.60 6.01
N ALA A 138 -2.28 -0.77 7.31
CA ALA A 138 -3.03 -0.03 8.33
C ALA A 138 -2.82 1.48 8.22
N ALA A 139 -1.63 1.93 7.85
CA ALA A 139 -1.35 3.35 7.64
C ALA A 139 -2.09 3.91 6.42
N HIS A 140 -2.15 3.16 5.31
CA HIS A 140 -2.98 3.48 4.15
C HIS A 140 -4.45 3.62 4.54
N PHE A 141 -4.99 2.62 5.24
CA PHE A 141 -6.38 2.61 5.70
C PHE A 141 -6.70 3.81 6.59
N LEU A 142 -5.90 4.03 7.64
CA LEU A 142 -6.13 5.09 8.62
C LEU A 142 -6.00 6.47 7.97
N THR A 143 -4.94 6.69 7.19
CA THR A 143 -4.68 7.98 6.53
C THR A 143 -5.83 8.33 5.60
N ALA A 144 -6.25 7.38 4.74
CA ALA A 144 -7.38 7.58 3.84
C ALA A 144 -8.65 7.99 4.60
N TYR A 145 -9.01 7.26 5.66
CA TYR A 145 -10.20 7.53 6.43
C TYR A 145 -10.18 8.94 7.07
N LEU A 146 -9.07 9.29 7.72
CA LEU A 146 -8.91 10.58 8.41
C LEU A 146 -8.90 11.78 7.45
N ILE A 147 -8.40 11.61 6.22
CA ILE A 147 -8.41 12.69 5.21
C ILE A 147 -9.69 12.73 4.36
N GLY A 148 -10.62 11.78 4.56
CA GLY A 148 -11.96 11.78 3.99
C GLY A 148 -12.11 10.92 2.73
N ILE A 149 -11.27 9.91 2.56
CA ILE A 149 -11.40 8.87 1.53
C ILE A 149 -11.85 7.58 2.22
N LEU A 150 -13.01 7.06 1.85
CA LEU A 150 -13.57 5.87 2.50
C LEU A 150 -12.85 4.59 2.03
N PRO A 151 -12.28 3.77 2.93
CA PRO A 151 -11.79 2.45 2.56
C PRO A 151 -12.93 1.53 2.12
N LYS A 152 -12.75 0.84 1.00
CA LYS A 152 -13.67 -0.15 0.42
C LYS A 152 -13.35 -1.56 0.88
N GLY A 153 -12.06 -1.85 1.06
CA GLY A 153 -11.55 -3.17 1.40
C GLY A 153 -10.04 -3.12 1.61
N TYR A 154 -9.48 -4.19 2.15
CA TYR A 154 -8.04 -4.31 2.33
C TYR A 154 -7.64 -5.78 2.18
N THR A 155 -6.37 -6.01 1.84
CA THR A 155 -5.78 -7.34 1.73
C THR A 155 -4.37 -7.30 2.31
N LEU A 156 -4.02 -8.31 3.10
CA LEU A 156 -2.73 -8.39 3.80
C LEU A 156 -1.78 -9.42 3.17
N SER A 157 -2.21 -10.06 2.08
CA SER A 157 -1.39 -10.94 1.27
C SER A 157 -1.88 -10.94 -0.17
N SER A 158 -0.98 -11.27 -1.10
CA SER A 158 -1.29 -11.51 -2.50
C SER A 158 -2.24 -12.72 -2.63
N MET A 159 -2.17 -13.67 -1.69
CA MET A 159 -3.11 -14.80 -1.64
C MET A 159 -4.52 -14.35 -1.22
N ASP A 160 -4.64 -13.47 -0.24
CA ASP A 160 -5.93 -12.87 0.15
C ASP A 160 -6.48 -12.01 -0.97
N ALA A 161 -5.62 -11.26 -1.66
CA ALA A 161 -5.97 -10.49 -2.85
C ALA A 161 -6.46 -11.38 -3.99
N PHE A 162 -5.76 -12.48 -4.28
CA PHE A 162 -6.18 -13.46 -5.27
C PHE A 162 -7.55 -14.07 -4.92
N LYS A 163 -7.76 -14.49 -3.67
CA LYS A 163 -9.05 -15.06 -3.23
C LYS A 163 -10.19 -14.04 -3.29
N THR A 164 -9.90 -12.78 -2.98
CA THR A 164 -10.91 -11.70 -2.92
C THR A 164 -11.28 -11.21 -4.32
N TYR A 165 -10.30 -11.05 -5.20
CA TYR A 165 -10.47 -10.37 -6.49
C TYR A 165 -10.33 -11.29 -7.71
N GLY A 166 -9.84 -12.51 -7.55
CA GLY A 166 -9.79 -13.54 -8.60
C GLY A 166 -8.74 -13.30 -9.69
N ALA A 167 -7.71 -12.48 -9.46
CA ALA A 167 -6.69 -12.19 -10.46
C ALA A 167 -5.26 -12.33 -9.90
N PHE A 168 -4.36 -12.87 -10.72
CA PHE A 168 -3.00 -13.23 -10.31
C PHE A 168 -2.02 -12.05 -10.18
N ASN A 169 -2.39 -10.84 -10.57
CA ASN A 169 -1.51 -9.65 -10.52
C ASN A 169 -2.03 -8.58 -9.54
N ILE A 170 -2.51 -9.01 -8.37
CA ILE A 170 -3.00 -8.08 -7.35
C ILE A 170 -2.15 -8.26 -6.10
N GLN A 171 -1.42 -7.22 -5.76
CA GLN A 171 -0.63 -7.15 -4.54
C GLN A 171 -1.55 -6.90 -3.33
N ALA A 172 -1.09 -7.30 -2.13
CA ALA A 172 -1.66 -6.80 -0.89
C ALA A 172 -1.77 -5.27 -0.92
N GLY A 173 -2.85 -4.74 -0.37
CA GLY A 173 -3.21 -3.35 -0.57
C GLY A 173 -4.58 -2.99 -0.01
N CYS A 174 -4.77 -1.69 0.21
CA CYS A 174 -6.06 -1.08 0.50
C CYS A 174 -6.77 -0.63 -0.79
N ALA A 175 -8.07 -0.90 -0.87
CA ALA A 175 -8.95 -0.38 -1.91
C ALA A 175 -9.81 0.75 -1.32
N PHE A 176 -10.09 1.77 -2.13
CA PHE A 176 -10.78 2.98 -1.67
C PHE A 176 -11.97 3.33 -2.57
N CYS A 177 -12.96 4.01 -2.00
CA CYS A 177 -14.05 4.63 -2.75
C CYS A 177 -13.58 5.98 -3.32
N ASP A 178 -12.81 5.94 -4.41
CA ASP A 178 -12.15 7.10 -5.02
C ASP A 178 -12.85 7.57 -6.32
N GLY A 179 -14.11 7.18 -6.53
CA GLY A 179 -14.83 7.46 -7.78
C GLY A 179 -14.92 8.94 -8.15
N GLU A 180 -14.87 9.86 -7.19
CA GLU A 180 -14.75 11.31 -7.48
C GLU A 180 -13.40 11.66 -8.09
N PHE A 181 -12.31 11.19 -7.48
CA PHE A 181 -10.96 11.37 -7.98
C PHE A 181 -10.79 10.75 -9.38
N GLN A 182 -11.31 9.54 -9.61
CA GLN A 182 -11.27 8.92 -10.94
C GLN A 182 -12.00 9.76 -12.00
N ARG A 183 -13.13 10.40 -11.66
CA ARG A 183 -13.83 11.32 -12.56
C ARG A 183 -13.04 12.59 -12.84
N GLU A 184 -12.34 13.13 -11.84
CA GLU A 184 -11.44 14.29 -12.01
C GLU A 184 -10.28 13.96 -12.96
N VAL A 185 -9.65 12.79 -12.76
CA VAL A 185 -8.58 12.26 -13.64
C VAL A 185 -9.09 12.13 -15.07
N GLN A 186 -10.26 11.51 -15.28
CA GLN A 186 -10.85 11.34 -16.62
C GLN A 186 -11.17 12.67 -17.31
N LYS A 187 -11.53 13.70 -16.53
CA LYS A 187 -11.78 15.06 -17.04
C LYS A 187 -10.50 15.88 -17.27
N GLY A 188 -9.34 15.35 -16.87
CA GLY A 188 -8.05 16.06 -16.92
C GLY A 188 -7.97 17.27 -15.99
N LYS A 189 -8.84 17.36 -14.98
CA LYS A 189 -8.91 18.49 -14.04
C LYS A 189 -9.03 17.95 -12.62
N ILE A 190 -7.89 17.88 -11.94
CA ILE A 190 -7.79 17.41 -10.55
C ILE A 190 -7.66 18.61 -9.62
N THR A 191 -8.44 18.63 -8.54
CA THR A 191 -8.34 19.71 -7.56
C THR A 191 -7.08 19.56 -6.70
N SER A 192 -6.55 20.67 -6.18
CA SER A 192 -5.38 20.64 -5.27
C SER A 192 -5.65 19.80 -4.01
N THR A 193 -6.90 19.79 -3.54
CA THR A 193 -7.34 18.99 -2.39
C THR A 193 -7.36 17.50 -2.73
N SER A 194 -7.94 17.12 -3.86
CA SER A 194 -8.00 15.71 -4.31
C SER A 194 -6.60 15.16 -4.56
N LEU A 195 -5.73 15.93 -5.23
CA LEU A 195 -4.32 15.57 -5.42
C LEU A 195 -3.59 15.42 -4.07
N GLY A 196 -3.79 16.36 -3.15
CA GLY A 196 -3.16 16.31 -1.83
C GLY A 196 -3.59 15.09 -1.02
N ARG A 197 -4.87 14.73 -1.07
CA ARG A 197 -5.38 13.52 -0.42
C ARG A 197 -4.75 12.26 -1.01
N PHE A 198 -4.74 12.14 -2.33
CA PHE A 198 -4.12 11.01 -3.02
C PHE A 198 -2.63 10.90 -2.67
N ALA A 199 -1.88 12.00 -2.69
CA ALA A 199 -0.47 12.01 -2.32
C ALA A 199 -0.25 11.60 -0.86
N CYS A 200 -1.11 12.01 0.08
CA CYS A 200 -1.01 11.57 1.47
C CYS A 200 -1.25 10.06 1.62
N VAL A 201 -2.27 9.51 0.93
CA VAL A 201 -2.50 8.06 0.94
C VAL A 201 -1.31 7.33 0.33
N ALA A 202 -0.85 7.70 -0.86
CA ALA A 202 0.29 7.06 -1.52
C ALA A 202 1.56 7.04 -0.64
N MET A 203 1.79 8.09 0.17
CA MET A 203 2.94 8.15 1.06
C MET A 203 2.73 7.47 2.42
N ALA A 204 1.52 7.02 2.77
CA ALA A 204 1.18 6.58 4.13
C ALA A 204 1.95 5.35 4.57
N GLY A 205 1.99 4.29 3.77
CA GLY A 205 2.71 3.08 4.10
C GLY A 205 4.21 3.32 4.28
N ILE A 206 4.84 4.08 3.38
CA ILE A 206 6.25 4.49 3.46
C ILE A 206 6.52 5.31 4.72
N CYS A 207 5.67 6.31 5.01
CA CYS A 207 5.82 7.13 6.22
C CYS A 207 5.73 6.27 7.48
N MET A 208 4.85 5.27 7.50
CA MET A 208 4.70 4.38 8.64
C MET A 208 5.92 3.48 8.85
N GLU A 209 6.44 2.92 7.77
CA GLU A 209 7.68 2.14 7.85
C GLU A 209 8.85 3.00 8.34
N TYR A 210 8.96 4.24 7.86
CA TYR A 210 9.96 5.17 8.33
C TYR A 210 9.82 5.48 9.83
N ILE A 211 8.60 5.74 10.31
CA ILE A 211 8.33 6.03 11.73
C ILE A 211 8.78 4.88 12.63
N LEU A 212 8.58 3.62 12.21
CA LEU A 212 8.81 2.44 13.04
C LEU A 212 10.20 1.84 12.91
N PHE A 213 10.77 1.85 11.71
CA PHE A 213 11.99 1.14 11.37
C PHE A 213 13.14 2.07 10.96
N GLY A 214 12.87 3.37 10.81
CA GLY A 214 13.87 4.39 10.42
C GLY A 214 14.18 4.43 8.92
N PHE A 215 13.63 3.52 8.12
CA PHE A 215 13.72 3.48 6.66
C PHE A 215 12.55 2.71 6.05
N ALA A 216 12.22 3.03 4.80
CA ALA A 216 11.21 2.31 4.04
C ALA A 216 11.82 1.15 3.23
N GLU A 217 11.08 0.07 3.08
CA GLU A 217 11.39 -1.05 2.18
C GLU A 217 10.27 -1.30 1.17
N GLY A 218 9.02 -0.95 1.52
CA GLY A 218 7.85 -1.07 0.65
C GLY A 218 7.45 0.24 -0.05
N GLY A 219 6.29 0.21 -0.72
CA GLY A 219 5.65 1.41 -1.28
C GLY A 219 6.15 1.88 -2.66
N LEU A 220 7.00 1.09 -3.34
CA LEU A 220 7.46 1.43 -4.71
C LEU A 220 6.29 1.61 -5.68
N SER A 221 5.28 0.73 -5.62
CA SER A 221 4.07 0.83 -6.43
C SER A 221 3.31 2.13 -6.15
N ASP A 222 3.17 2.51 -4.88
CA ASP A 222 2.45 3.73 -4.49
C ASP A 222 3.17 4.99 -4.99
N VAL A 223 4.50 5.01 -4.90
CA VAL A 223 5.34 6.11 -5.41
C VAL A 223 5.26 6.19 -6.93
N GLN A 224 5.28 5.06 -7.64
CA GLN A 224 5.15 5.01 -9.09
C GLN A 224 3.76 5.50 -9.55
N GLN A 225 2.70 5.15 -8.82
CA GLN A 225 1.35 5.66 -9.10
C GLN A 225 1.27 7.17 -8.90
N LEU A 226 1.85 7.71 -7.81
CA LEU A 226 1.91 9.15 -7.57
C LEU A 226 2.74 9.88 -8.63
N ASP A 227 3.91 9.37 -8.98
CA ASP A 227 4.75 9.95 -10.03
C ASP A 227 4.06 9.93 -11.39
N GLY A 228 3.41 8.80 -11.76
CA GLY A 228 2.61 8.68 -12.97
C GLY A 228 1.49 9.73 -13.04
N LEU A 229 0.78 9.95 -11.93
CA LEU A 229 -0.25 10.97 -11.83
C LEU A 229 0.32 12.38 -12.02
N LEU A 230 1.42 12.72 -11.33
CA LEU A 230 2.04 14.05 -11.41
C LEU A 230 2.57 14.34 -12.81
N ARG A 231 3.12 13.32 -13.50
CA ARG A 231 3.51 13.41 -14.91
C ARG A 231 2.31 13.60 -15.83
N ALA A 232 1.21 12.90 -15.60
CA ALA A 232 -0.02 13.07 -16.39
C ALA A 232 -0.62 14.48 -16.24
N LEU A 233 -0.42 15.12 -15.08
CA LEU A 233 -0.77 16.52 -14.84
C LEU A 233 0.25 17.53 -15.40
N ALA A 234 1.30 17.06 -16.07
CA ALA A 234 2.39 17.87 -16.61
C ALA A 234 3.08 18.77 -15.55
N PHE A 235 3.24 18.26 -14.32
CA PHE A 235 3.96 19.01 -13.29
C PHE A 235 5.45 19.05 -13.59
N THR A 236 6.08 20.19 -13.29
CA THR A 236 7.54 20.28 -13.29
C THR A 236 8.11 19.50 -12.11
N GLN A 237 9.36 19.04 -12.21
CA GLN A 237 10.02 18.31 -11.12
C GLN A 237 9.93 19.08 -9.78
N LYS A 238 10.20 20.39 -9.81
CA LYS A 238 10.11 21.26 -8.62
C LYS A 238 8.72 21.21 -7.98
N LYS A 239 7.66 21.19 -8.79
CA LYS A 239 6.29 21.15 -8.30
C LYS A 239 5.94 19.77 -7.73
N SER A 240 6.34 18.70 -8.42
CA SER A 240 6.21 17.32 -7.94
C SER A 240 6.92 17.14 -6.60
N ASP A 241 8.18 17.58 -6.49
CA ASP A 241 8.95 17.52 -5.24
C ASP A 241 8.27 18.31 -4.12
N SER A 242 7.66 19.45 -4.43
CA SER A 242 6.93 20.24 -3.42
C SER A 242 5.70 19.50 -2.89
N GLU A 243 4.89 18.92 -3.79
CA GLU A 243 3.71 18.13 -3.40
C GLU A 243 4.10 16.89 -2.58
N VAL A 244 5.15 16.16 -3.00
CA VAL A 244 5.66 14.98 -2.26
C VAL A 244 6.15 15.39 -0.88
N ARG A 245 6.93 16.47 -0.75
CA ARG A 245 7.44 16.94 0.55
C ARG A 245 6.32 17.34 1.49
N TRP A 246 5.31 18.05 1.00
CA TRP A 246 4.13 18.37 1.81
C TRP A 246 3.38 17.10 2.23
N ALA A 247 3.14 16.17 1.30
CA ALA A 247 2.44 14.92 1.60
C ALA A 247 3.18 14.09 2.66
N VAL A 248 4.50 13.96 2.55
CA VAL A 248 5.34 13.26 3.53
C VAL A 248 5.27 13.93 4.90
N LEU A 249 5.41 15.26 4.96
CA LEU A 249 5.35 16.00 6.22
C LEU A 249 3.97 15.84 6.89
N ASN A 250 2.91 16.03 6.11
CA ASN A 250 1.53 15.94 6.57
C ASN A 250 1.23 14.53 7.10
N THR A 251 1.55 13.52 6.31
CA THR A 251 1.24 12.12 6.61
C THR A 251 2.07 11.60 7.77
N THR A 252 3.35 11.96 7.85
CA THR A 252 4.19 11.62 9.01
C THR A 252 3.66 12.27 10.28
N SER A 253 3.24 13.54 10.24
CA SER A 253 2.63 14.23 11.38
C SER A 253 1.30 13.59 11.80
N LEU A 254 0.48 13.17 10.85
CA LEU A 254 -0.77 12.45 11.11
C LEU A 254 -0.51 11.10 11.78
N LEU A 255 0.36 10.26 11.19
CA LEU A 255 0.65 8.92 11.69
C LEU A 255 1.36 8.94 13.05
N ARG A 256 2.25 9.91 13.32
CA ARG A 256 2.88 10.06 14.64
C ARG A 256 1.86 10.34 15.75
N ARG A 257 0.83 11.15 15.48
CA ARG A 257 -0.26 11.42 16.45
C ARG A 257 -1.14 10.21 16.69
N HIS A 258 -1.28 9.35 15.69
CA HIS A 258 -2.14 8.16 15.74
C HIS A 258 -1.34 6.85 15.70
N LEU A 259 -0.12 6.85 16.25
CA LEU A 259 0.78 5.69 16.22
C LEU A 259 0.13 4.45 16.85
N GLY A 260 -0.36 4.58 18.08
CA GLY A 260 -1.01 3.49 18.79
C GLY A 260 -2.31 3.02 18.12
N LEU A 261 -3.07 3.94 17.51
CA LEU A 261 -4.26 3.58 16.72
C LEU A 261 -3.87 2.79 15.47
N THR A 262 -2.81 3.20 14.77
CA THR A 262 -2.32 2.50 13.57
C THR A 262 -1.91 1.07 13.91
N GLU A 263 -1.22 0.86 15.03
CA GLU A 263 -0.84 -0.49 15.49
C GLU A 263 -2.06 -1.34 15.87
N LYS A 264 -3.01 -0.79 16.63
CA LYS A 264 -4.28 -1.50 16.95
C LYS A 264 -5.05 -1.86 15.68
N LEU A 265 -5.11 -0.94 14.72
CA LEU A 265 -5.78 -1.17 13.44
C LEU A 265 -5.09 -2.30 12.66
N ALA A 266 -3.76 -2.35 12.64
CA ALA A 266 -3.01 -3.45 12.03
C ALA A 266 -3.37 -4.81 12.65
N ASP A 267 -3.56 -4.88 13.97
CA ASP A 267 -3.98 -6.11 14.66
C ASP A 267 -5.44 -6.50 14.38
N TYR A 268 -6.35 -5.54 14.20
CA TYR A 268 -7.72 -5.81 13.74
C TYR A 268 -7.71 -6.34 12.30
N MET A 269 -6.98 -5.67 11.41
CA MET A 269 -6.86 -6.08 10.02
C MET A 269 -6.27 -7.49 9.90
N ALA A 270 -5.24 -7.80 10.69
CA ALA A 270 -4.59 -9.12 10.73
C ALA A 270 -5.51 -10.26 11.20
N ARG A 271 -6.54 -9.96 11.99
CA ARG A 271 -7.57 -10.92 12.42
C ARG A 271 -8.72 -11.06 11.42
N GLY A 272 -8.68 -10.35 10.30
CA GLY A 272 -9.72 -10.38 9.28
C GLY A 272 -10.97 -9.57 9.64
N ALA A 273 -10.83 -8.52 10.45
CA ALA A 273 -11.93 -7.61 10.77
C ALA A 273 -12.53 -7.00 9.50
N SER A 274 -13.85 -6.85 9.46
CA SER A 274 -14.51 -6.14 8.37
C SER A 274 -14.10 -4.66 8.32
N VAL A 275 -14.25 -4.02 7.16
CA VAL A 275 -14.03 -2.57 7.01
C VAL A 275 -14.85 -1.77 8.03
N GLY A 276 -16.09 -2.19 8.30
CA GLY A 276 -16.96 -1.54 9.29
C GLY A 276 -16.41 -1.64 10.73
N GLU A 277 -15.85 -2.79 11.12
CA GLU A 277 -15.20 -2.96 12.43
C GLU A 277 -13.93 -2.10 12.55
N CYS A 278 -13.13 -2.03 11.48
CA CYS A 278 -11.96 -1.15 11.42
C CYS A 278 -12.37 0.33 11.55
N VAL A 279 -13.43 0.76 10.86
CA VAL A 279 -13.96 2.12 10.98
C VAL A 279 -14.49 2.40 12.38
N ALA A 280 -15.23 1.47 12.97
CA ALA A 280 -15.74 1.60 14.34
C ALA A 280 -14.60 1.73 15.37
N LEU A 281 -13.50 1.00 15.17
CA LEU A 281 -12.28 1.14 16.00
C LEU A 281 -11.70 2.55 15.89
N ILE A 282 -11.56 3.09 14.67
CA ILE A 282 -11.00 4.42 14.45
C ILE A 282 -11.85 5.48 15.15
N GLU A 283 -13.16 5.46 14.93
CA GLU A 283 -14.09 6.43 15.53
C GLU A 283 -14.04 6.38 17.07
N LYS A 284 -14.02 5.18 17.66
CA LYS A 284 -13.92 5.01 19.11
C LYS A 284 -12.61 5.56 19.69
N GLU A 285 -11.48 5.27 19.05
CA GLU A 285 -10.16 5.65 19.56
C GLU A 285 -9.88 7.14 19.37
N VAL A 286 -10.36 7.74 18.28
CA VAL A 286 -10.26 9.20 18.07
C VAL A 286 -11.14 9.94 19.07
N GLU A 287 -12.36 9.45 19.34
CA GLU A 287 -13.22 10.02 20.38
C GLU A 287 -12.55 9.96 21.75
N THR A 288 -11.92 8.83 22.10
CA THR A 288 -11.23 8.68 23.38
C THR A 288 -10.05 9.65 23.52
N ALA A 289 -9.36 9.97 22.43
CA ALA A 289 -8.23 10.90 22.42
C ALA A 289 -8.65 12.38 22.55
N GLU A 290 -9.91 12.73 22.28
CA GLU A 290 -10.44 14.10 22.50
C GLU A 290 -10.86 14.34 23.97
N PHE A 291 -11.01 13.27 24.77
CA PHE A 291 -11.43 13.34 26.17
C PHE A 291 -10.28 13.23 27.19
N VAL A 292 -9.03 13.16 26.73
CA VAL A 292 -7.80 13.10 27.55
C VAL A 292 -6.96 14.36 27.28
#